data_AF-A0A3R7P6V5-F1
#
_entry.id   AF-A0A3R7P6V5-F1
#
_cell.length_a   1.000
_cell.length_b   1.000
_cell.length_c   1.000
_cell.angle_alpha   90.00
_cell.angle_beta   90.00
_cell.angle_gamma   90.00
#
_symmetry.space_group_name_H-M   'P 1'
#
loop_
_entity.id
_entity.type
_entity.pdbx_description
1 polymer ?
#
loop_
_entity_poly.entity_id
_entity_poly.type
_entity_poly.pdbx_seq_one_letter_code
_entity_poly.pdbx_strand_id
1 'polypeptide(L)'
;MNFLQECASDLDSGSSAQTVLSKMRTRYTTPVCMKVKTCLVRKMCKPDPTFVDALNTILVEDVQCDDRERIKKRVMECVTSSRRKSNETLVDEILKKLPDYLPKNVRQLHITPSEIRECKKNSRISRLSKNQSKTRVNGVKLLEQARSDVISAVYISDLAFALMLLTGRRQCEILSGNASFVAVEGNPYAAEFTGQAKRKGGVDSPHVYTIPLLETYDIILNAYLKLRDLQERAILTKDQTSRKYQSLLSRRLVSRCDYFSDVGHPHGLRGVYACMALRAFTWGTMSDSFVTMCILGHRDLDESLVYTTFDVGEDFTNVYGKTLGNGELTCCVQLT
;
A
#
# COMPACT_ATOMS: atom_id res chain seq x y z
N MET A 1 -1.10 8.93 -15.87
CA MET A 1 0.09 9.78 -16.05
C MET A 1 -0.27 11.13 -16.65
N ASN A 2 -1.17 11.16 -17.65
CA ASN A 2 -1.63 12.37 -18.35
C ASN A 2 -1.94 13.57 -17.44
N PHE A 3 -2.65 13.38 -16.32
CA PHE A 3 -2.93 14.46 -15.37
C PHE A 3 -1.69 15.15 -14.79
N LEU A 4 -0.62 14.39 -14.48
CA LEU A 4 0.61 14.98 -13.94
C LEU A 4 1.40 15.71 -15.03
N GLN A 5 1.35 15.22 -16.27
CA GLN A 5 1.96 15.88 -17.42
C GLN A 5 1.24 17.20 -17.72
N GLU A 6 -0.09 17.22 -17.62
CA GLU A 6 -0.89 18.43 -17.71
C GLU A 6 -0.48 19.46 -16.64
N CYS A 7 -0.36 19.04 -15.36
CA CYS A 7 0.13 19.92 -14.29
C CYS A 7 1.55 20.46 -14.55
N ALA A 8 2.44 19.65 -15.14
CA ALA A 8 3.78 20.11 -15.51
C ALA A 8 3.73 21.12 -16.66
N SER A 9 2.92 20.85 -17.69
CA SER A 9 2.69 21.75 -18.81
C SER A 9 2.09 23.08 -18.35
N ASP A 10 1.17 23.06 -17.38
CA ASP A 10 0.59 24.28 -16.80
C ASP A 10 1.69 25.16 -16.17
N LEU A 11 2.63 24.56 -15.43
CA LEU A 11 3.76 25.27 -14.83
C LEU A 11 4.74 25.79 -15.89
N ASP A 12 5.07 24.99 -16.91
CA ASP A 12 5.94 25.40 -18.01
C ASP A 12 5.33 26.58 -18.80
N SER A 13 3.99 26.65 -18.88
CA SER A 13 3.25 27.77 -19.47
C SER A 13 3.10 28.98 -18.53
N GLY A 14 3.75 28.97 -17.36
CA GLY A 14 3.78 30.11 -16.43
C GLY A 14 2.69 30.10 -15.35
N SER A 15 1.90 29.02 -15.20
CA SER A 15 0.93 28.93 -14.11
C SER A 15 1.62 29.00 -12.74
N SER A 16 0.93 29.59 -11.75
CA SER A 16 1.46 29.63 -10.38
C SER A 16 1.50 28.24 -9.75
N ALA A 17 2.45 28.02 -8.84
CA ALA A 17 2.51 26.80 -8.02
C ALA A 17 1.20 26.54 -7.28
N GLN A 18 0.56 27.60 -6.77
CA GLN A 18 -0.67 27.51 -5.98
C GLN A 18 -1.84 27.01 -6.82
N THR A 19 -1.98 27.50 -8.07
CA THR A 19 -3.01 27.05 -9.01
C THR A 19 -2.87 25.55 -9.28
N VAL A 20 -1.65 25.09 -9.56
CA VAL A 20 -1.38 23.68 -9.84
C VAL A 20 -1.56 22.80 -8.59
N LEU A 21 -1.15 23.27 -7.40
CA LEU A 21 -1.41 22.56 -6.14
C LEU A 21 -2.91 22.41 -5.85
N SER A 22 -3.72 23.45 -6.11
CA SER A 22 -5.18 23.39 -5.99
C SER A 22 -5.76 22.34 -6.94
N LYS A 23 -5.33 22.34 -8.21
CA LYS A 23 -5.72 21.32 -9.20
C LYS A 23 -5.33 19.92 -8.75
N MET A 24 -4.11 19.71 -8.25
CA MET A 24 -3.65 18.41 -7.74
C MET A 24 -4.46 17.91 -6.54
N ARG A 25 -4.91 18.81 -5.65
CA ARG A 25 -5.73 18.47 -4.48
C ARG A 25 -7.09 17.87 -4.84
N THR A 26 -7.63 18.18 -6.02
CA THR A 26 -8.87 17.56 -6.51
C THR A 26 -8.74 16.05 -6.69
N ARG A 27 -7.51 15.52 -6.87
CA ARG A 27 -7.25 14.09 -7.10
C ARG A 27 -6.45 13.42 -5.98
N TYR A 28 -5.61 14.16 -5.27
CA TYR A 28 -4.71 13.61 -4.27
C TYR A 28 -4.98 14.21 -2.90
N THR A 29 -5.52 13.40 -2.00
CA THR A 29 -6.06 13.86 -0.71
C THR A 29 -5.14 13.59 0.48
N THR A 30 -4.06 12.84 0.29
CA THR A 30 -3.14 12.48 1.38
C THR A 30 -1.81 13.23 1.28
N PRO A 31 -1.18 13.62 2.40
CA PRO A 31 0.10 14.33 2.38
C PRO A 31 1.21 13.55 1.65
N VAL A 32 1.24 12.22 1.84
CA VAL A 32 2.24 11.34 1.22
C VAL A 32 2.05 11.32 -0.30
N CYS A 33 0.81 11.15 -0.77
CA CYS A 33 0.54 11.16 -2.22
C CYS A 33 0.89 12.52 -2.81
N MET A 34 0.44 13.62 -2.19
CA MET A 34 0.77 14.98 -2.64
C MET A 34 2.28 15.19 -2.74
N LYS A 35 3.05 14.83 -1.71
CA LYS A 35 4.53 14.97 -1.72
C LYS A 35 5.20 14.18 -2.84
N VAL A 36 4.77 12.94 -3.09
CA VAL A 36 5.30 12.11 -4.18
C VAL A 36 4.93 12.73 -5.53
N LYS A 37 3.67 13.17 -5.70
CA LYS A 37 3.17 13.68 -6.97
C LYS A 37 3.75 15.04 -7.32
N THR A 38 3.93 15.96 -6.36
CA THR A 38 4.59 17.25 -6.63
C THR A 38 6.05 17.05 -7.02
N CYS A 39 6.75 16.10 -6.41
CA CYS A 39 8.10 15.72 -6.83
C CYS A 39 8.13 15.19 -8.27
N LEU A 40 7.17 14.34 -8.65
CA LEU A 40 7.05 13.84 -10.03
C LEU A 40 6.76 14.96 -11.03
N VAL A 41 5.83 15.87 -10.72
CA VAL A 41 5.50 17.01 -11.58
C VAL A 41 6.75 17.88 -11.80
N ARG A 42 7.50 18.21 -10.74
CA ARG A 42 8.76 18.97 -10.86
C ARG A 42 9.79 18.30 -11.75
N LYS A 43 9.87 16.97 -11.73
CA LYS A 43 10.77 16.20 -12.62
C LYS A 43 10.32 16.17 -14.08
N MET A 44 9.05 16.49 -14.35
CA MET A 44 8.49 16.55 -15.70
C MET A 44 8.56 17.95 -16.32
N CYS A 45 8.76 19.00 -15.52
CA CYS A 45 8.86 20.38 -15.98
C CYS A 45 10.17 20.62 -16.74
N LYS A 46 10.16 21.59 -17.65
CA LYS A 46 11.34 21.98 -18.41
C LYS A 46 12.34 22.77 -17.55
N PRO A 47 13.65 22.71 -17.89
CA PRO A 47 14.63 23.61 -17.32
C PRO A 47 14.28 25.08 -17.58
N ASP A 48 14.75 25.97 -16.71
CA ASP A 48 14.67 27.40 -16.95
C ASP A 48 15.50 27.78 -18.20
N PRO A 49 14.95 28.55 -19.16
CA PRO A 49 15.71 28.99 -20.34
C PRO A 49 17.03 29.67 -19.98
N THR A 50 17.04 30.50 -18.92
CA THR A 50 18.24 31.21 -18.47
C THR A 50 19.34 30.25 -17.98
N PHE A 51 18.94 29.12 -17.41
CA PHE A 51 19.88 28.05 -17.04
C PHE A 51 20.47 27.37 -18.26
N VAL A 52 19.65 27.05 -19.25
CA VAL A 52 20.09 26.38 -20.49
C VAL A 52 21.06 27.27 -21.26
N ASP A 53 20.73 28.56 -21.39
CA ASP A 53 21.57 29.54 -22.07
C ASP A 53 22.90 29.72 -21.33
N ALA A 54 22.88 29.92 -20.01
CA ALA A 54 24.10 30.04 -19.20
C ALA A 54 24.99 28.80 -19.28
N LEU A 55 24.40 27.60 -19.27
CA LEU A 55 25.14 26.35 -19.41
C LEU A 55 25.80 26.24 -20.78
N ASN A 56 25.08 26.56 -21.86
CA ASN A 56 25.66 26.50 -23.20
C ASN A 56 26.80 27.53 -23.36
N THR A 57 26.65 28.75 -22.81
CA THR A 57 27.71 29.77 -22.82
C THR A 57 28.97 29.27 -22.11
N ILE A 58 28.84 28.77 -20.87
CA ILE A 58 29.98 28.25 -20.10
C ILE A 58 30.67 27.08 -20.83
N LEU A 59 29.89 26.17 -21.44
CA LEU A 59 30.46 25.04 -22.18
C LEU A 59 31.22 25.47 -23.44
N VAL A 60 30.83 26.57 -24.07
CA VAL A 60 31.53 27.10 -25.24
C VAL A 60 32.82 27.81 -24.83
N GLU A 61 32.81 28.55 -23.73
CA GLU A 61 33.93 29.37 -23.26
C GLU A 61 34.99 28.57 -22.49
N ASP A 62 34.57 27.70 -21.55
CA ASP A 62 35.46 27.11 -20.55
C ASP A 62 35.84 25.64 -20.86
N VAL A 63 35.21 25.00 -21.87
CA VAL A 63 35.32 23.56 -22.10
C VAL A 63 35.76 23.21 -23.53
N GLN A 64 36.77 22.34 -23.63
CA GLN A 64 37.27 21.77 -24.89
C GLN A 64 36.18 21.02 -25.65
N CYS A 65 36.18 21.13 -26.98
CA CYS A 65 35.09 20.68 -27.86
C CYS A 65 34.63 19.23 -27.59
N ASP A 66 35.58 18.30 -27.43
CA ASP A 66 35.32 16.87 -27.34
C ASP A 66 34.66 16.44 -26.01
N ASP A 67 34.74 17.27 -24.96
CA ASP A 67 34.19 16.96 -23.63
C ASP A 67 32.85 17.66 -23.32
N ARG A 68 32.36 18.55 -24.20
CA ARG A 68 31.18 19.40 -23.95
C ARG A 68 29.92 18.59 -23.67
N GLU A 69 29.61 17.60 -24.51
CA GLU A 69 28.41 16.78 -24.35
C GLU A 69 28.48 15.89 -23.11
N ARG A 70 29.67 15.38 -22.78
CA ARG A 70 29.91 14.59 -21.57
C ARG A 70 29.64 15.42 -20.32
N ILE A 71 30.22 16.63 -20.26
CA ILE A 71 30.07 17.55 -19.13
C ILE A 71 28.64 18.06 -19.04
N LYS A 72 28.02 18.44 -20.16
CA LYS A 72 26.60 18.85 -20.21
C LYS A 72 25.68 17.78 -19.63
N LYS A 73 25.84 16.53 -20.07
CA LYS A 73 25.09 15.39 -19.54
C LYS A 73 25.33 15.24 -18.04
N ARG A 74 26.58 15.36 -17.58
CA ARG A 74 26.93 15.22 -16.16
C ARG A 74 26.33 16.32 -15.29
N VAL A 75 26.39 17.57 -15.73
CA VAL A 75 25.74 18.72 -15.08
C VAL A 75 24.24 18.47 -14.98
N MET A 76 23.59 18.04 -16.07
CA MET A 76 22.16 17.72 -16.11
C MET A 76 21.80 16.58 -15.14
N GLU A 77 22.61 15.52 -15.05
CA GLU A 77 22.44 14.46 -14.06
C GLU A 77 22.55 14.98 -12.63
N CYS A 78 23.50 15.87 -12.34
CA CYS A 78 23.71 16.46 -11.01
C CYS A 78 22.56 17.37 -10.58
N VAL A 79 21.96 18.16 -11.48
CA VAL A 79 20.84 19.07 -11.15
C VAL A 79 19.49 18.37 -11.10
N THR A 80 19.29 17.30 -11.87
CA THR A 80 18.03 16.52 -11.89
C THR A 80 17.98 15.43 -10.82
N SER A 81 19.14 14.88 -10.44
CA SER A 81 19.22 13.92 -9.35
C SER A 81 19.32 14.64 -8.01
N SER A 82 18.80 14.02 -6.94
CA SER A 82 18.94 14.56 -5.59
C SER A 82 20.37 14.44 -5.03
N ARG A 83 21.34 14.01 -5.85
CA ARG A 83 22.75 13.82 -5.47
C ARG A 83 23.61 14.86 -6.20
N ARG A 84 23.93 15.94 -5.51
CA ARG A 84 24.76 17.05 -6.02
C ARG A 84 26.26 16.76 -6.08
N LYS A 85 26.74 15.61 -5.59
CA LYS A 85 28.18 15.32 -5.57
C LYS A 85 28.61 14.75 -6.92
N SER A 86 29.29 15.56 -7.71
CA SER A 86 30.19 15.03 -8.72
C SER A 86 31.56 14.78 -8.04
N ASN A 87 32.34 13.82 -8.55
CA ASN A 87 33.75 13.70 -8.18
C ASN A 87 34.64 14.50 -9.15
N GLU A 88 34.04 15.34 -9.99
CA GLU A 88 34.70 16.07 -11.08
C GLU A 88 34.75 17.56 -10.74
N THR A 89 35.93 18.06 -10.36
CA THR A 89 36.13 19.46 -9.93
C THR A 89 35.55 20.48 -10.91
N LEU A 90 35.67 20.23 -12.22
CA LEU A 90 35.13 21.09 -13.27
C LEU A 90 33.60 21.16 -13.26
N VAL A 91 32.90 20.05 -13.04
CA VAL A 91 31.42 20.02 -12.97
C VAL A 91 30.94 20.84 -11.77
N ASP A 92 31.63 20.71 -10.63
CA ASP A 92 31.32 21.47 -9.43
C ASP A 92 31.56 22.98 -9.59
N GLU A 93 32.59 23.37 -10.35
CA GLU A 93 32.85 24.77 -10.70
C GLU A 93 31.76 25.35 -11.61
N ILE A 94 31.36 24.60 -12.64
CA ILE A 94 30.26 25.00 -13.53
C ILE A 94 28.95 25.16 -12.74
N LEU A 95 28.63 24.20 -11.87
CA LEU A 95 27.41 24.25 -11.05
C LEU A 95 27.32 25.48 -10.13
N LYS A 96 28.46 26.07 -9.72
CA LYS A 96 28.48 27.30 -8.90
C LYS A 96 28.17 28.56 -9.71
N LYS A 97 28.45 28.57 -11.01
CA LYS A 97 28.21 29.71 -11.91
C LYS A 97 26.79 29.73 -12.47
N LEU A 98 26.10 28.59 -12.48
CA LEU A 98 24.78 28.46 -13.10
C LEU A 98 23.66 29.08 -12.25
N PRO A 99 22.63 29.68 -12.88
CA PRO A 99 21.42 30.09 -12.18
C PRO A 99 20.60 28.86 -11.75
N ASP A 100 19.40 29.09 -11.22
CA ASP A 100 18.52 28.00 -10.80
C ASP A 100 18.04 27.13 -11.98
N TYR A 101 18.19 25.81 -11.85
CA TYR A 101 17.78 24.84 -12.88
C TYR A 101 16.29 24.91 -13.25
N LEU A 102 15.42 25.20 -12.28
CA LEU A 102 13.97 25.22 -12.47
C LEU A 102 13.41 26.64 -12.30
N PRO A 103 12.41 27.01 -13.11
CA PRO A 103 11.69 28.28 -12.96
C PRO A 103 11.15 28.48 -11.55
N LYS A 104 11.00 29.75 -11.15
CA LYS A 104 10.57 30.13 -9.78
C LYS A 104 9.24 29.48 -9.38
N ASN A 105 8.25 29.47 -10.28
CA ASN A 105 6.94 28.83 -10.04
C ASN A 105 7.07 27.30 -9.84
N VAL A 106 7.92 26.60 -10.61
CA VAL A 106 8.16 25.17 -10.44
C VAL A 106 8.85 24.87 -9.10
N ARG A 107 9.83 25.70 -8.69
CA ARG A 107 10.51 25.56 -7.39
C ARG A 107 9.57 25.77 -6.21
N GLN A 108 8.61 26.68 -6.37
CA GLN A 108 7.56 26.94 -5.39
C GLN A 108 6.51 25.81 -5.30
N LEU A 109 6.53 24.82 -6.20
CA LEU A 109 5.65 23.65 -6.12
C LEU A 109 6.10 22.69 -4.99
N HIS A 110 5.71 23.01 -3.76
CA HIS A 110 5.87 22.15 -2.59
C HIS A 110 4.62 22.24 -1.72
N ILE A 111 4.33 21.15 -1.00
CA ILE A 111 3.21 21.15 -0.06
C ILE A 111 3.55 22.00 1.17
N THR A 112 2.72 22.99 1.44
CA THR A 112 2.86 23.90 2.58
C THR A 112 2.32 23.26 3.87
N PRO A 113 2.70 23.77 5.06
CA PRO A 113 2.14 23.28 6.34
C PRO A 113 0.62 23.39 6.43
N SER A 114 0.01 24.44 5.86
CA SER A 114 -1.44 24.60 5.79
C SER A 114 -2.10 23.51 4.94
N GLU A 115 -1.51 23.17 3.79
CA GLU A 115 -2.00 22.10 2.93
C GLU A 115 -1.84 20.71 3.57
N ILE A 116 -0.75 20.48 4.33
CA ILE A 116 -0.62 19.25 5.12
C ILE A 116 -1.76 19.13 6.13
N ARG A 117 -2.10 20.23 6.83
CA ARG A 117 -3.23 20.26 7.78
C ARG A 117 -4.55 19.96 7.08
N GLU A 118 -4.78 20.54 5.91
CA GLU A 118 -5.99 20.29 5.11
C GLU A 118 -6.07 18.83 4.64
N CYS A 119 -4.99 18.27 4.09
CA CYS A 119 -4.93 16.85 3.70
C CYS A 119 -5.21 15.92 4.89
N LYS A 120 -4.69 16.24 6.09
CA LYS A 120 -4.99 15.50 7.33
C LYS A 120 -6.48 15.62 7.71
N LYS A 121 -7.06 16.82 7.61
CA LYS A 121 -8.50 17.05 7.86
C LYS A 121 -9.36 16.23 6.89
N ASN A 122 -9.07 16.27 5.60
CA ASN A 122 -9.81 15.51 4.57
C ASN A 122 -9.65 14.00 4.75
N SER A 123 -8.44 13.54 5.12
CA SER A 123 -8.21 12.14 5.45
C SER A 123 -9.03 11.70 6.67
N ARG A 124 -9.16 12.54 7.71
CA ARG A 124 -10.02 12.28 8.87
C ARG A 124 -11.50 12.24 8.48
N ILE A 125 -11.98 13.21 7.71
CA ILE A 125 -13.38 13.25 7.23
C ILE A 125 -13.69 11.99 6.41
N SER A 126 -12.80 11.60 5.49
CA SER A 126 -12.99 10.38 4.69
C SER A 126 -13.03 9.12 5.57
N ARG A 127 -12.19 9.02 6.60
CA ARG A 127 -12.26 7.91 7.56
C ARG A 127 -13.57 7.89 8.34
N LEU A 128 -14.03 9.05 8.81
CA LEU A 128 -15.30 9.16 9.52
C LEU A 128 -16.47 8.77 8.61
N SER A 129 -16.53 9.29 7.39
CA SER A 129 -17.56 8.94 6.41
C SER A 129 -17.60 7.45 6.11
N LYS A 130 -16.44 6.78 5.97
CA LYS A 130 -16.37 5.32 5.80
C LYS A 130 -16.86 4.51 7.00
N ASN A 131 -16.89 5.10 8.19
CA ASN A 131 -17.37 4.46 9.41
C ASN A 131 -18.83 4.84 9.75
N GLN A 132 -19.47 5.72 8.98
CA GLN A 132 -20.86 6.10 9.20
C GLN A 132 -21.85 5.00 8.81
N SER A 133 -21.50 4.16 7.85
CA SER A 133 -22.30 3.03 7.42
C SER A 133 -21.43 1.78 7.27
N LYS A 134 -22.04 0.62 7.47
CA LYS A 134 -21.40 -0.66 7.18
C LYS A 134 -21.69 -1.06 5.74
N THR A 135 -20.68 -1.54 5.04
CA THR A 135 -20.87 -2.22 3.75
C THR A 135 -21.43 -3.61 4.03
N ARG A 136 -22.66 -3.86 3.57
CA ARG A 136 -23.30 -5.16 3.70
C ARG A 136 -22.70 -6.14 2.69
N VAL A 137 -22.37 -7.33 3.14
CA VAL A 137 -21.90 -8.45 2.30
C VAL A 137 -22.63 -9.73 2.71
N ASN A 138 -22.77 -10.69 1.79
CA ASN A 138 -23.29 -12.01 2.14
C ASN A 138 -22.17 -12.86 2.76
N GLY A 139 -22.05 -12.83 4.09
CA GLY A 139 -20.97 -13.51 4.80
C GLY A 139 -20.95 -15.03 4.59
N VAL A 140 -22.13 -15.67 4.61
CA VAL A 140 -22.25 -17.13 4.46
C VAL A 140 -21.70 -17.57 3.11
N LYS A 141 -22.21 -16.96 2.02
CA LYS A 141 -21.79 -17.31 0.66
C LYS A 141 -20.32 -16.99 0.39
N LEU A 142 -19.81 -15.89 0.96
CA LEU A 142 -18.39 -15.56 0.85
C LEU A 142 -17.50 -16.61 1.52
N LEU A 143 -17.86 -17.05 2.73
CA LEU A 143 -17.09 -18.07 3.45
C LEU A 143 -17.17 -19.43 2.74
N GLU A 144 -18.35 -19.85 2.30
CA GLU A 144 -18.55 -21.09 1.54
C GLU A 144 -17.75 -21.09 0.23
N GLN A 145 -17.78 -19.98 -0.51
CA GLN A 145 -17.01 -19.85 -1.73
C GLN A 145 -15.50 -19.92 -1.46
N ALA A 146 -15.01 -19.24 -0.41
CA ALA A 146 -13.60 -19.30 -0.05
C ALA A 146 -13.17 -20.71 0.37
N ARG A 147 -14.01 -21.44 1.11
CA ARG A 147 -13.77 -22.84 1.47
C ARG A 147 -13.72 -23.76 0.25
N SER A 148 -14.61 -23.53 -0.72
CA SER A 148 -14.59 -24.25 -1.99
C SER A 148 -13.31 -23.94 -2.80
N ASP A 149 -12.91 -22.67 -2.84
CA ASP A 149 -11.74 -22.21 -3.60
C ASP A 149 -10.42 -22.75 -3.06
N VAL A 150 -10.23 -22.82 -1.73
CA VAL A 150 -8.99 -23.37 -1.16
C VAL A 150 -8.76 -24.84 -1.53
N ILE A 151 -9.83 -25.58 -1.82
CA ILE A 151 -9.77 -26.97 -2.28
C ILE A 151 -9.60 -27.01 -3.80
N SER A 152 -10.51 -26.37 -4.53
CA SER A 152 -10.71 -26.63 -5.96
C SER A 152 -10.04 -25.62 -6.90
N ALA A 153 -9.73 -24.40 -6.45
CA ALA A 153 -9.34 -23.33 -7.36
C ALA A 153 -8.00 -23.59 -8.06
N VAL A 154 -7.95 -23.29 -9.35
CA VAL A 154 -6.76 -23.45 -10.20
C VAL A 154 -6.03 -22.14 -10.47
N TYR A 155 -6.70 -21.00 -10.26
CA TYR A 155 -6.13 -19.68 -10.53
C TYR A 155 -5.51 -19.07 -9.26
N ILE A 156 -4.37 -18.41 -9.43
CA ILE A 156 -3.67 -17.67 -8.36
C ILE A 156 -4.61 -16.64 -7.69
N SER A 157 -5.45 -15.95 -8.46
CA SER A 157 -6.36 -14.93 -7.91
C SER A 157 -7.32 -15.49 -6.89
N ASP A 158 -7.79 -16.70 -7.14
CA ASP A 158 -8.90 -17.33 -6.47
C ASP A 158 -8.44 -17.87 -5.13
N LEU A 159 -7.31 -18.60 -5.15
CA LEU A 159 -6.59 -18.99 -3.95
C LEU A 159 -6.17 -17.79 -3.12
N ALA A 160 -5.69 -16.71 -3.75
CA ALA A 160 -5.30 -15.51 -3.03
C ALA A 160 -6.49 -14.85 -2.31
N PHE A 161 -7.65 -14.72 -2.97
CA PHE A 161 -8.85 -14.18 -2.31
C PHE A 161 -9.32 -15.06 -1.17
N ALA A 162 -9.37 -16.37 -1.39
CA ALA A 162 -9.79 -17.32 -0.37
C ALA A 162 -8.85 -17.27 0.85
N LEU A 163 -7.54 -17.35 0.64
CA LEU A 163 -6.55 -17.24 1.71
C LEU A 163 -6.61 -15.89 2.43
N MET A 164 -6.78 -14.78 1.70
CA MET A 164 -6.95 -13.45 2.31
C MET A 164 -8.20 -13.37 3.19
N LEU A 165 -9.31 -13.97 2.76
CA LEU A 165 -10.55 -14.00 3.54
C LEU A 165 -10.45 -14.92 4.74
N LEU A 166 -9.84 -16.10 4.62
CA LEU A 166 -9.81 -17.10 5.69
C LEU A 166 -8.77 -16.80 6.78
N THR A 167 -7.72 -16.03 6.46
CA THR A 167 -6.61 -15.71 7.38
C THR A 167 -6.53 -14.23 7.77
N GLY A 168 -7.29 -13.39 7.07
CA GLY A 168 -7.23 -11.94 7.21
C GLY A 168 -5.92 -11.31 6.76
N ARG A 169 -4.99 -12.02 6.12
CA ARG A 169 -3.68 -11.48 5.75
C ARG A 169 -3.77 -10.50 4.58
N ARG A 170 -2.80 -9.59 4.48
CA ARG A 170 -2.71 -8.64 3.37
C ARG A 170 -2.31 -9.37 2.09
N GLN A 171 -2.73 -8.83 0.95
CA GLN A 171 -2.35 -9.34 -0.37
C GLN A 171 -0.84 -9.59 -0.50
N CYS A 172 0.00 -8.64 -0.05
CA CYS A 172 1.45 -8.79 -0.15
C CYS A 172 2.04 -9.82 0.82
N GLU A 173 1.35 -10.14 1.91
CA GLU A 173 1.77 -11.18 2.86
C GLU A 173 1.51 -12.56 2.24
N ILE A 174 0.31 -12.75 1.68
CA ILE A 174 -0.07 -13.99 0.99
C ILE A 174 0.79 -14.26 -0.26
N LEU A 175 1.00 -13.26 -1.12
CA LEU A 175 1.58 -13.47 -2.44
C LEU A 175 3.10 -13.35 -2.53
N SER A 176 3.76 -12.76 -1.53
CA SER A 176 5.21 -12.47 -1.63
C SER A 176 6.09 -13.69 -1.36
N GLY A 177 5.58 -14.69 -0.63
CA GLY A 177 6.38 -15.84 -0.21
C GLY A 177 7.25 -15.62 1.01
N ASN A 178 7.15 -14.47 1.68
CA ASN A 178 7.91 -14.17 2.90
C ASN A 178 7.13 -14.48 4.19
N ALA A 179 5.88 -14.93 4.06
CA ALA A 179 5.03 -15.28 5.20
C ALA A 179 5.11 -16.78 5.51
N SER A 180 4.93 -17.13 6.78
CA SER A 180 4.79 -18.52 7.21
C SER A 180 3.59 -18.70 8.12
N PHE A 181 3.04 -19.91 8.12
CA PHE A 181 1.96 -20.35 9.00
C PHE A 181 2.40 -21.64 9.68
N VAL A 182 2.40 -21.66 11.01
CA VAL A 182 2.71 -22.86 11.81
C VAL A 182 1.48 -23.22 12.63
N ALA A 183 1.19 -24.52 12.74
CA ALA A 183 0.05 -25.00 13.52
C ALA A 183 0.18 -24.59 14.99
N VAL A 184 -0.94 -24.26 15.62
CA VAL A 184 -1.02 -24.13 17.07
C VAL A 184 -1.48 -25.46 17.64
N GLU A 185 -0.71 -26.01 18.58
CA GLU A 185 -1.02 -27.31 19.18
C GLU A 185 -2.39 -27.28 19.86
N GLY A 186 -3.22 -28.29 19.56
CA GLY A 186 -4.56 -28.40 20.13
C GLY A 186 -5.62 -27.46 19.53
N ASN A 187 -5.25 -26.57 18.61
CA ASN A 187 -6.19 -25.63 17.99
C ASN A 187 -6.14 -25.67 16.44
N PRO A 188 -7.07 -26.39 15.79
CA PRO A 188 -7.09 -26.50 14.33
C PRO A 188 -7.51 -25.20 13.64
N TYR A 189 -8.12 -24.25 14.34
CA TYR A 189 -8.57 -22.97 13.79
C TYR A 189 -7.64 -21.82 14.17
N ALA A 190 -6.38 -22.11 14.49
CA ALA A 190 -5.37 -21.12 14.77
C ALA A 190 -4.05 -21.44 14.06
N ALA A 191 -3.28 -20.39 13.78
CA ALA A 191 -1.91 -20.52 13.29
C ALA A 191 -1.02 -19.44 13.89
N GLU A 192 0.24 -19.80 14.16
CA GLU A 192 1.29 -18.82 14.35
C GLU A 192 1.70 -18.26 12.98
N PHE A 193 1.60 -16.94 12.84
CA PHE A 193 1.89 -16.23 11.60
C PHE A 193 3.17 -15.39 11.72
N THR A 194 4.00 -15.45 10.69
CA THR A 194 5.16 -14.56 10.51
C THR A 194 5.12 -13.85 9.16
N GLY A 195 5.91 -12.77 9.01
CA GLY A 195 5.97 -12.00 7.76
C GLY A 195 5.00 -10.82 7.67
N GLN A 196 4.53 -10.31 8.82
CA GLN A 196 3.68 -9.13 8.91
C GLN A 196 4.29 -7.92 8.17
N ALA A 197 3.57 -7.39 7.17
CA ALA A 197 4.01 -6.22 6.43
C ALA A 197 3.75 -4.91 7.20
N LYS A 198 4.37 -3.81 6.73
CA LYS A 198 4.20 -2.45 7.26
C LYS A 198 4.64 -2.24 8.72
N ARG A 199 5.52 -3.06 9.28
CA ARG A 199 6.14 -2.76 10.57
C ARG A 199 7.10 -1.57 10.44
N LYS A 200 7.00 -0.60 11.35
CA LYS A 200 7.98 0.49 11.49
C LYS A 200 9.07 0.06 12.48
N GLY A 201 10.33 0.16 12.07
CA GLY A 201 11.49 -0.26 12.86
C GLY A 201 11.96 -1.66 12.48
N GLY A 202 13.18 -1.73 11.94
CA GLY A 202 13.87 -2.97 11.58
C GLY A 202 14.37 -3.70 12.81
N VAL A 203 13.45 -4.22 13.62
CA VAL A 203 13.83 -5.21 14.63
C VAL A 203 14.04 -6.51 13.85
N ASP A 204 15.28 -7.00 13.88
CA ASP A 204 15.79 -8.13 13.07
C ASP A 204 15.12 -9.49 13.40
N SER A 205 14.27 -9.55 14.43
CA SER A 205 13.54 -10.77 14.79
C SER A 205 12.19 -10.86 14.05
N PRO A 206 11.88 -11.98 13.37
CA PRO A 206 10.56 -12.24 12.82
C PRO A 206 9.55 -12.23 13.97
N HIS A 207 8.55 -11.35 13.87
CA HIS A 207 7.50 -11.28 14.87
C HIS A 207 6.44 -12.32 14.55
N VAL A 208 6.37 -13.30 15.45
CA VAL A 208 5.41 -14.39 15.45
C VAL A 208 4.23 -14.00 16.32
N TYR A 209 3.02 -14.25 15.85
CA TYR A 209 1.82 -14.14 16.66
C TYR A 209 0.70 -15.03 16.12
N THR A 210 -0.20 -15.43 16.99
CA THR A 210 -1.34 -16.30 16.74
C THR A 210 -2.44 -15.52 16.05
N ILE A 211 -2.96 -16.10 14.97
CA ILE A 211 -4.13 -15.61 14.26
C ILE A 211 -5.21 -16.70 14.24
N PRO A 212 -6.49 -16.34 14.40
CA PRO A 212 -7.58 -17.28 14.15
C PRO A 212 -7.70 -17.53 12.63
N LEU A 213 -8.25 -18.69 12.28
CA LEU A 213 -8.50 -19.12 10.91
C LEU A 213 -9.99 -19.45 10.76
N LEU A 214 -10.61 -18.99 9.68
CA LEU A 214 -12.02 -19.33 9.38
C LEU A 214 -12.18 -20.74 8.76
N GLU A 215 -11.07 -21.47 8.64
CA GLU A 215 -10.97 -22.85 8.18
C GLU A 215 -9.79 -23.54 8.90
N THR A 216 -9.82 -24.87 8.96
CA THR A 216 -8.78 -25.67 9.60
C THR A 216 -7.38 -25.41 9.01
N TYR A 217 -6.36 -25.44 9.87
CA TYR A 217 -4.96 -25.18 9.54
C TYR A 217 -4.48 -26.02 8.37
N ASP A 218 -4.81 -27.31 8.35
CA ASP A 218 -4.36 -28.23 7.30
C ASP A 218 -4.87 -27.81 5.92
N ILE A 219 -6.14 -27.40 5.82
CA ILE A 219 -6.72 -26.92 4.56
C ILE A 219 -6.05 -25.60 4.14
N ILE A 220 -5.83 -24.67 5.09
CA ILE A 220 -5.15 -23.40 4.82
C ILE A 220 -3.72 -23.63 4.36
N LEU A 221 -2.97 -24.51 5.02
CA LEU A 221 -1.59 -24.82 4.68
C LEU A 221 -1.51 -25.44 3.28
N ASN A 222 -2.36 -26.42 2.98
CA ASN A 222 -2.41 -27.06 1.68
C ASN A 222 -2.73 -26.06 0.56
N ALA A 223 -3.71 -25.18 0.78
CA ALA A 223 -4.05 -24.14 -0.18
C ALA A 223 -2.93 -23.11 -0.35
N TYR A 224 -2.24 -22.76 0.75
CA TYR A 224 -1.06 -21.90 0.69
C TYR A 224 0.06 -22.54 -0.12
N LEU A 225 0.41 -23.80 0.14
CA LEU A 225 1.42 -24.55 -0.62
C LEU A 225 1.06 -24.66 -2.11
N LYS A 226 -0.21 -24.96 -2.42
CA LYS A 226 -0.73 -24.95 -3.80
C LYS A 226 -0.55 -23.60 -4.48
N LEU A 227 -0.86 -22.50 -3.78
CA LEU A 227 -0.60 -21.14 -4.28
C LEU A 227 0.91 -20.94 -4.52
N ARG A 228 1.76 -21.38 -3.59
CA ARG A 228 3.22 -21.26 -3.72
C ARG A 228 3.73 -22.04 -4.94
N ASP A 229 3.20 -23.23 -5.22
CA ASP A 229 3.58 -24.01 -6.39
C ASP A 229 3.15 -23.35 -7.70
N LEU A 230 1.93 -22.78 -7.77
CA LEU A 230 1.49 -21.97 -8.92
C LEU A 230 2.34 -20.70 -9.15
N GLN A 231 3.01 -20.22 -8.11
CA GLN A 231 3.95 -19.10 -8.18
C GLN A 231 5.39 -19.55 -8.42
N GLU A 232 5.63 -20.83 -8.68
CA GLU A 232 6.97 -21.43 -8.82
C GLU A 232 7.85 -21.13 -7.59
N ARG A 233 7.20 -21.03 -6.42
CA ARG A 233 7.81 -20.70 -5.13
C ARG A 233 8.59 -19.39 -5.12
N ALA A 234 8.30 -18.47 -6.06
CA ALA A 234 8.98 -17.20 -6.18
C ALA A 234 8.86 -16.36 -4.91
N ILE A 235 10.00 -15.89 -4.38
CA ILE A 235 10.05 -14.91 -3.29
C ILE A 235 10.15 -13.53 -3.90
N LEU A 236 9.16 -12.68 -3.63
CA LEU A 236 9.02 -11.37 -4.25
C LEU A 236 9.14 -10.25 -3.21
N THR A 237 9.80 -9.17 -3.59
CA THR A 237 9.69 -7.92 -2.85
C THR A 237 8.26 -7.37 -2.92
N LYS A 238 7.93 -6.44 -2.01
CA LYS A 238 6.64 -5.73 -2.03
C LYS A 238 6.33 -5.09 -3.39
N ASP A 239 7.32 -4.44 -3.99
CA ASP A 239 7.14 -3.72 -5.26
C ASP A 239 7.01 -4.68 -6.45
N GLN A 240 7.70 -5.83 -6.43
CA GLN A 240 7.48 -6.88 -7.42
C GLN A 240 6.08 -7.51 -7.28
N THR A 241 5.67 -7.80 -6.03
CA THR A 241 4.35 -8.36 -5.74
C THR A 241 3.22 -7.45 -6.22
N SER A 242 3.32 -6.14 -5.92
CA SER A 242 2.35 -5.13 -6.38
C SER A 242 2.29 -5.07 -7.91
N ARG A 243 3.44 -4.95 -8.58
CA ARG A 243 3.51 -4.91 -10.05
C ARG A 243 2.92 -6.15 -10.71
N LYS A 244 3.18 -7.35 -10.16
CA LYS A 244 2.75 -8.62 -10.75
C LYS A 244 1.25 -8.88 -10.54
N TYR A 245 0.71 -8.60 -9.35
CA TYR A 245 -0.60 -9.12 -8.95
C TYR A 245 -1.69 -8.07 -8.69
N GLN A 246 -1.35 -6.80 -8.41
CA GLN A 246 -2.37 -5.82 -8.00
C GLN A 246 -3.45 -5.61 -9.07
N SER A 247 -3.06 -5.37 -10.33
CA SER A 247 -4.03 -5.20 -11.43
C SER A 247 -4.78 -6.49 -11.78
N LEU A 248 -4.16 -7.66 -11.59
CA LEU A 248 -4.84 -8.95 -11.77
C LEU A 248 -5.98 -9.09 -10.76
N LEU A 249 -5.68 -8.93 -9.48
CA LEU A 249 -6.65 -9.10 -8.40
C LEU A 249 -7.75 -8.05 -8.45
N SER A 250 -7.43 -6.78 -8.68
CA SER A 250 -8.47 -5.75 -8.77
C SER A 250 -9.46 -6.01 -9.90
N ARG A 251 -9.00 -6.47 -11.08
CA ARG A 251 -9.90 -6.82 -12.18
C ARG A 251 -10.71 -8.08 -11.90
N ARG A 252 -10.05 -9.13 -11.37
CA ARG A 252 -10.69 -10.42 -11.11
C ARG A 252 -11.74 -10.35 -10.02
N LEU A 253 -11.53 -9.58 -8.96
CA LEU A 253 -12.50 -9.47 -7.86
C LEU A 253 -13.85 -8.95 -8.37
N VAL A 254 -13.84 -7.97 -9.28
CA VAL A 254 -15.06 -7.39 -9.88
C VAL A 254 -15.72 -8.35 -10.87
N SER A 255 -14.95 -9.17 -11.57
CA SER A 255 -15.47 -10.02 -12.66
C SER A 255 -15.91 -11.43 -12.24
N ARG A 256 -15.67 -11.86 -11.00
CA ARG A 256 -15.72 -13.29 -10.64
C ARG A 256 -17.08 -13.75 -10.15
N CYS A 257 -17.73 -13.01 -9.25
CA CYS A 257 -19.09 -13.31 -8.80
C CYS A 257 -19.72 -12.13 -8.03
N ASP A 258 -21.05 -12.15 -7.94
CA ASP A 258 -21.88 -11.13 -7.28
C ASP A 258 -21.54 -10.93 -5.79
N TYR A 259 -21.02 -11.95 -5.10
CA TYR A 259 -20.73 -11.85 -3.66
C TYR A 259 -19.39 -11.15 -3.37
N PHE A 260 -18.40 -11.31 -4.25
CA PHE A 260 -17.12 -10.62 -4.11
C PHE A 260 -17.19 -9.16 -4.59
N SER A 261 -18.14 -8.81 -5.47
CA SER A 261 -18.32 -7.43 -5.92
C SER A 261 -18.69 -6.48 -4.78
N ASP A 262 -19.48 -6.94 -3.80
CA ASP A 262 -19.88 -6.12 -2.63
C ASP A 262 -18.70 -5.73 -1.74
N VAL A 263 -17.59 -6.49 -1.81
CA VAL A 263 -16.34 -6.17 -1.08
C VAL A 263 -15.61 -4.97 -1.70
N GLY A 264 -15.83 -4.71 -3.00
CA GLY A 264 -15.29 -3.58 -3.76
C GLY A 264 -13.80 -3.65 -4.13
N HIS A 265 -12.92 -4.09 -3.22
CA HIS A 265 -11.48 -4.20 -3.49
C HIS A 265 -10.80 -5.31 -2.69
N PRO A 266 -9.64 -5.87 -3.14
CA PRO A 266 -9.02 -7.02 -2.47
C PRO A 266 -8.70 -6.79 -0.99
N HIS A 267 -8.29 -5.57 -0.62
CA HIS A 267 -8.01 -5.25 0.80
C HIS A 267 -9.26 -5.30 1.70
N GLY A 268 -10.46 -5.28 1.12
CA GLY A 268 -11.73 -5.30 1.84
C GLY A 268 -11.97 -6.68 2.46
N LEU A 269 -11.45 -7.74 1.86
CA LEU A 269 -11.50 -9.11 2.40
C LEU A 269 -10.90 -9.21 3.80
N ARG A 270 -9.90 -8.37 4.11
CA ARG A 270 -9.32 -8.29 5.45
C ARG A 270 -10.29 -7.69 6.48
N GLY A 271 -11.11 -6.72 6.07
CA GLY A 271 -12.19 -6.18 6.91
C GLY A 271 -13.33 -7.18 7.09
N VAL A 272 -13.74 -7.83 6.00
CA VAL A 272 -14.75 -8.91 6.05
C VAL A 272 -14.29 -10.02 6.98
N TYR A 273 -13.06 -10.50 6.85
CA TYR A 273 -12.45 -11.46 7.76
C TYR A 273 -12.54 -11.02 9.21
N ALA A 274 -12.15 -9.78 9.54
CA ALA A 274 -12.15 -9.30 10.91
C ALA A 274 -13.58 -9.35 11.48
N CYS A 275 -14.56 -8.89 10.70
CA CYS A 275 -15.97 -8.96 11.07
C CYS A 275 -16.50 -10.40 11.21
N MET A 276 -16.05 -11.33 10.38
CA MET A 276 -16.38 -12.76 10.50
C MET A 276 -15.78 -13.37 11.75
N ALA A 277 -14.48 -13.16 12.00
CA ALA A 277 -13.76 -13.70 13.15
C ALA A 277 -14.33 -13.20 14.49
N LEU A 278 -14.72 -11.92 14.56
CA LEU A 278 -15.40 -11.36 15.75
C LEU A 278 -16.70 -12.11 16.10
N ARG A 279 -17.41 -12.63 15.09
CA ARG A 279 -18.68 -13.35 15.27
C ARG A 279 -18.50 -14.85 15.41
N ALA A 280 -17.52 -15.43 14.71
CA ALA A 280 -17.32 -16.88 14.64
C ALA A 280 -16.62 -17.46 15.87
N PHE A 281 -15.86 -16.65 16.60
CA PHE A 281 -15.12 -17.05 17.80
C PHE A 281 -15.65 -16.37 19.07
N THR A 282 -15.38 -16.99 20.22
CA THR A 282 -15.63 -16.39 21.54
C THR A 282 -14.37 -15.71 22.06
N TRP A 283 -14.48 -14.42 22.43
CA TRP A 283 -13.35 -13.56 22.83
C TRP A 283 -13.39 -13.11 24.31
N GLY A 284 -14.26 -13.70 25.12
CA GLY A 284 -14.44 -13.32 26.52
C GLY A 284 -14.98 -11.89 26.67
N THR A 285 -14.30 -11.07 27.49
CA THR A 285 -14.68 -9.68 27.81
C THR A 285 -13.97 -8.64 26.95
N MET A 286 -13.20 -9.07 25.94
CA MET A 286 -12.42 -8.16 25.10
C MET A 286 -13.32 -7.38 24.14
N SER A 287 -12.96 -6.13 23.85
CA SER A 287 -13.67 -5.31 22.87
C SER A 287 -13.30 -5.70 21.44
N ASP A 288 -14.25 -5.55 20.51
CA ASP A 288 -14.04 -5.82 19.08
C ASP A 288 -12.82 -5.11 18.51
N SER A 289 -12.59 -3.85 18.91
CA SER A 289 -11.45 -3.05 18.46
C SER A 289 -10.11 -3.64 18.90
N PHE A 290 -10.04 -4.16 20.13
CA PHE A 290 -8.84 -4.80 20.68
C PHE A 290 -8.59 -6.16 20.03
N VAL A 291 -9.62 -6.99 19.87
CA VAL A 291 -9.53 -8.27 19.16
C VAL A 291 -9.06 -8.03 17.72
N THR A 292 -9.69 -7.08 17.01
CA THR A 292 -9.33 -6.73 15.63
C THR A 292 -7.88 -6.24 15.54
N MET A 293 -7.42 -5.43 16.49
CA MET A 293 -6.02 -5.00 16.56
C MET A 293 -5.07 -6.20 16.67
N CYS A 294 -5.36 -7.14 17.56
CA CYS A 294 -4.53 -8.32 17.81
C CYS A 294 -4.51 -9.27 16.60
N ILE A 295 -5.68 -9.70 16.10
CA ILE A 295 -5.73 -10.67 14.99
C ILE A 295 -5.14 -10.07 13.71
N LEU A 296 -5.20 -8.75 13.50
CA LEU A 296 -4.60 -8.10 12.34
C LEU A 296 -3.11 -7.71 12.56
N GLY A 297 -2.57 -7.88 13.75
CA GLY A 297 -1.19 -7.52 14.09
C GLY A 297 -0.91 -6.03 13.93
N HIS A 298 -1.85 -5.19 14.37
CA HIS A 298 -1.65 -3.75 14.49
C HIS A 298 -0.98 -3.42 15.83
N ARG A 299 -0.30 -2.27 15.88
CA ARG A 299 0.34 -1.79 17.11
C ARG A 299 -0.58 -0.88 17.93
N ASP A 300 -1.57 -0.28 17.28
CA ASP A 300 -2.46 0.72 17.83
C ASP A 300 -3.92 0.42 17.47
N LEU A 301 -4.82 0.79 18.40
CA LEU A 301 -6.27 0.61 18.24
C LEU A 301 -6.82 1.46 17.09
N ASP A 302 -6.25 2.63 16.80
CA ASP A 302 -6.72 3.49 15.73
C ASP A 302 -6.59 2.83 14.34
N GLU A 303 -5.60 1.97 14.16
CA GLU A 303 -5.43 1.17 12.95
C GLU A 303 -6.50 0.06 12.80
N SER A 304 -7.12 -0.42 13.88
CA SER A 304 -8.17 -1.46 13.81
C SER A 304 -9.54 -0.92 13.41
N LEU A 305 -9.85 0.34 13.73
CA LEU A 305 -11.17 0.95 13.52
C LEU A 305 -11.65 0.89 12.06
N VAL A 306 -10.74 0.87 11.08
CA VAL A 306 -11.09 0.84 9.65
C VAL A 306 -11.51 -0.54 9.14
N TYR A 307 -11.41 -1.59 9.96
CA TYR A 307 -11.69 -2.97 9.56
C TYR A 307 -13.02 -3.49 10.08
N THR A 308 -13.72 -2.75 10.94
CA THR A 308 -15.04 -3.09 11.48
C THR A 308 -16.19 -2.47 10.66
N THR A 309 -15.92 -2.07 9.42
CA THR A 309 -16.86 -1.36 8.52
C THR A 309 -17.71 -2.28 7.66
N PHE A 310 -17.68 -3.60 7.89
CA PHE A 310 -18.49 -4.56 7.15
C PHE A 310 -19.61 -5.14 8.02
N ASP A 311 -20.74 -5.40 7.39
CA ASP A 311 -21.82 -6.20 7.96
C ASP A 311 -21.94 -7.51 7.19
N VAL A 312 -21.70 -8.63 7.87
CA VAL A 312 -21.68 -9.98 7.26
C VAL A 312 -23.05 -10.65 7.26
N GLY A 313 -24.07 -9.98 7.81
CA GLY A 313 -25.46 -10.45 7.86
C GLY A 313 -25.78 -11.30 9.09
N GLU A 314 -27.07 -11.34 9.44
CA GLU A 314 -27.59 -12.14 10.56
C GLU A 314 -27.45 -13.64 10.29
N ASP A 315 -27.69 -14.08 9.06
CA ASP A 315 -27.54 -15.48 8.64
C ASP A 315 -26.15 -16.03 8.96
N PHE A 316 -25.09 -15.22 8.79
CA PHE A 316 -23.74 -15.62 9.15
C PHE A 316 -23.62 -15.89 10.65
N THR A 317 -24.24 -15.05 11.47
CA THR A 317 -24.22 -15.21 12.93
C THR A 317 -25.03 -16.42 13.36
N ASN A 318 -26.13 -16.71 12.67
CA ASN A 318 -26.96 -17.89 12.94
C ASN A 318 -26.25 -19.20 12.58
N VAL A 319 -25.54 -19.22 11.45
CA VAL A 319 -24.86 -20.44 10.96
C VAL A 319 -23.50 -20.64 11.63
N TYR A 320 -22.71 -19.57 11.81
CA TYR A 320 -21.31 -19.66 12.24
C TYR A 320 -21.02 -18.99 13.58
N GLY A 321 -22.00 -18.35 14.22
CA GLY A 321 -21.80 -17.64 15.49
C GLY A 321 -21.23 -18.52 16.59
N LYS A 322 -20.04 -18.17 17.09
CA LYS A 322 -19.31 -18.89 18.15
C LYS A 322 -19.07 -20.39 17.87
N THR A 323 -19.14 -20.81 16.61
CA THR A 323 -19.00 -22.22 16.21
C THR A 323 -17.55 -22.68 16.11
N LEU A 324 -16.60 -21.74 15.95
CA LEU A 324 -15.17 -22.05 15.77
C LEU A 324 -14.39 -22.11 17.09
N GLY A 325 -15.09 -22.02 18.22
CA GLY A 325 -14.50 -22.16 19.56
C GLY A 325 -14.03 -20.84 20.18
N ASN A 326 -13.06 -20.95 21.10
CA ASN A 326 -12.44 -19.80 21.76
C ASN A 326 -11.35 -19.21 20.87
N GLY A 327 -11.36 -17.90 20.71
CA GLY A 327 -10.32 -17.20 19.99
C GLY A 327 -9.06 -17.05 20.84
N GLU A 328 -7.91 -17.40 20.28
CA GLU A 328 -6.60 -17.23 20.92
C GLU A 328 -5.91 -15.97 20.40
N LEU A 329 -5.37 -15.17 21.33
CA LEU A 329 -4.62 -13.96 21.02
C LEU A 329 -3.26 -14.02 21.70
N THR A 330 -2.21 -13.88 20.92
CA THR A 330 -0.92 -13.41 21.42
C THR A 330 -0.81 -11.93 21.06
N CYS A 331 -0.87 -11.07 22.08
CA CYS A 331 -0.83 -9.64 21.87
C CYS A 331 0.52 -9.25 21.25
N CYS A 332 0.48 -8.58 20.10
CA CYS A 332 1.67 -8.08 19.41
C CYS A 332 2.38 -6.94 20.17
N VAL A 333 1.76 -6.44 21.24
CA VAL A 333 2.25 -5.32 22.06
C VAL A 333 2.71 -5.89 23.39
N GLN A 334 4.02 -5.85 23.64
CA GLN A 334 4.52 -5.91 25.01
C GLN A 334 4.00 -4.65 25.71
N LEU A 335 3.04 -4.81 26.61
CA LEU A 335 2.62 -3.75 27.53
C LEU A 335 3.78 -3.54 28.52
N THR A 336 4.76 -2.73 28.12
CA THR A 336 5.81 -2.22 29.02
C THR A 336 5.46 -0.81 29.46
#